data_AF-H1V138-F1
#
_entry.id   AF-H1V138-F1
#
_cell.length_a   1.000
_cell.length_b   1.000
_cell.length_c   1.000
_cell.angle_alpha   90.00
_cell.angle_beta   90.00
_cell.angle_gamma   90.00
#
_symmetry.space_group_name_H-M   'P 1'
#
loop_
_entity.id
_entity.type
_entity.pdbx_description
1 polymer ?
#
loop_
_entity_poly.entity_id
_entity_poly.type
_entity_poly.pdbx_seq_one_letter_code
_entity_poly.pdbx_strand_id
1 'polypeptide(L)'
;MAEKTDIDAILKSLALEEKVRLLAGRNFVETGDVPEKGVPAIKTTDGPNGTRGAAIDGSTKAACFPAACSIAATFDREIARS
;
A
#
# COMPACT_ATOMS: atom_id res chain seq x y z
N MET A 1 -3.10 -8.05 20.06
CA MET A 1 -2.42 -6.77 19.79
C MET A 1 -1.18 -7.10 18.99
N ALA A 2 -0.96 -6.45 17.84
CA ALA A 2 0.29 -6.65 17.11
C ALA A 2 1.46 -6.20 18.01
N GLU A 3 2.48 -7.03 18.14
CA GLU A 3 3.72 -6.67 18.83
C GLU A 3 4.33 -5.44 18.13
N LYS A 4 4.85 -4.51 18.93
CA LYS A 4 5.43 -3.27 18.39
C LYS A 4 6.73 -3.64 17.66
N THR A 5 6.76 -3.43 16.35
CA THR A 5 7.98 -3.61 15.55
C THR A 5 9.07 -2.65 16.03
N ASP A 6 10.22 -3.19 16.43
CA ASP A 6 11.41 -2.40 16.77
C ASP A 6 12.16 -2.00 15.49
N ILE A 7 11.86 -0.79 15.01
CA ILE A 7 12.42 -0.25 13.77
C ILE A 7 13.95 -0.06 13.89
N ASP A 8 14.44 0.37 15.05
CA ASP A 8 15.87 0.65 15.24
C ASP A 8 16.70 -0.63 15.27
N ALA A 9 16.19 -1.69 15.90
CA ALA A 9 16.83 -3.00 15.89
C ALA A 9 16.92 -3.55 14.45
N ILE A 10 15.82 -3.47 13.68
CA ILE A 10 15.80 -3.90 12.28
C ILE A 10 16.80 -3.08 11.45
N LEU A 11 16.74 -1.75 11.50
CA LEU A 11 17.63 -0.88 10.72
C LEU A 11 19.12 -1.12 11.00
N LYS A 12 19.48 -1.45 12.25
CA LYS A 12 20.85 -1.82 12.63
C LYS A 12 21.27 -3.18 12.09
N SER A 13 20.33 -4.11 11.93
CA SER A 13 20.60 -5.42 11.36
C SER A 13 20.79 -5.40 9.84
N LEU A 14 20.32 -4.36 9.14
CA LEU A 14 20.38 -4.28 7.68
C LEU A 14 21.80 -3.95 7.15
N ALA A 15 22.24 -4.71 6.15
CA ALA A 15 23.34 -4.36 5.27
C ALA A 15 22.99 -3.12 4.42
N LEU A 16 24.00 -2.50 3.80
CA LEU A 16 23.78 -1.31 2.97
C LEU A 16 22.87 -1.61 1.78
N GLU A 17 23.08 -2.75 1.13
CA GLU A 17 22.35 -3.20 -0.05
C GLU A 17 20.87 -3.44 0.28
N GLU A 18 20.59 -3.98 1.47
CA GLU A 18 19.23 -4.16 1.96
C GLU A 18 18.55 -2.82 2.25
N LYS A 19 19.27 -1.84 2.81
CA LYS A 19 18.75 -0.49 3.00
C LYS A 19 18.40 0.16 1.67
N VAL A 20 19.29 0.06 0.68
CA VAL A 20 19.06 0.60 -0.67
C VAL A 20 17.85 -0.08 -1.33
N ARG A 21 17.70 -1.40 -1.20
CA ARG A 21 16.54 -2.17 -1.71
C ARG A 21 15.20 -1.63 -1.18
N LEU A 22 15.15 -1.19 0.08
CA LEU A 22 13.92 -0.65 0.68
C LEU A 22 13.53 0.76 0.18
N LEU A 23 14.39 1.44 -0.57
CA LEU A 23 14.11 2.79 -1.12
C LEU A 23 13.39 2.77 -2.47
N ALA A 24 13.11 1.59 -3.02
CA ALA A 24 12.42 1.42 -4.29
C ALA A 24 11.35 0.32 -4.20
N GLY A 25 10.38 0.38 -5.12
CA GLY A 25 9.46 -0.73 -5.33
C GLY A 25 10.20 -1.94 -5.93
N ARG A 26 9.88 -3.15 -5.48
CA ARG A 26 10.35 -4.38 -6.13
C ARG A 26 9.62 -4.63 -7.45
N ASN A 27 8.43 -4.07 -7.59
CA ASN A 27 7.64 -3.99 -8.82
C ASN A 27 6.69 -2.77 -8.75
N PHE A 28 5.76 -2.66 -9.69
CA PHE A 28 4.86 -1.51 -9.82
C PHE A 28 3.94 -1.27 -8.62
N VAL A 29 3.69 -2.29 -7.81
CA VAL A 29 2.67 -2.27 -6.75
C VAL A 29 3.17 -2.79 -5.41
N GLU A 30 4.46 -3.08 -5.27
CA GLU A 30 5.02 -3.63 -4.02
C GLU A 30 6.34 -2.97 -3.67
N THR A 31 6.54 -2.67 -2.39
CA THR A 31 7.83 -2.18 -1.85
C THR A 31 8.91 -3.26 -1.93
N GLY A 32 10.17 -2.84 -1.80
CA GLY A 32 11.24 -3.76 -1.41
C GLY A 32 10.95 -4.43 -0.05
N ASP A 33 11.58 -5.58 0.16
CA ASP A 33 11.45 -6.44 1.34
C ASP A 33 12.78 -7.04 1.77
N VAL A 34 12.85 -7.44 3.05
CA VAL A 34 13.93 -8.22 3.67
C VAL A 34 13.31 -9.23 4.65
N PRO A 35 12.65 -10.28 4.15
CA PRO A 35 11.85 -11.19 4.97
C PRO A 35 12.64 -11.88 6.10
N GLU A 36 13.92 -12.16 5.86
CA GLU A 36 14.82 -12.81 6.83
C GLU A 36 15.05 -11.95 8.08
N LYS A 37 14.82 -10.64 7.98
CA LYS A 37 14.94 -9.65 9.06
C LYS A 37 13.58 -9.07 9.48
N GLY A 38 12.49 -9.74 9.09
CA GLY A 38 11.13 -9.38 9.49
C GLY A 38 10.55 -8.18 8.74
N VAL A 39 11.10 -7.80 7.59
CA VAL A 39 10.57 -6.70 6.75
C VAL A 39 9.81 -7.28 5.55
N PRO A 40 8.47 -7.33 5.57
CA PRO A 40 7.68 -7.84 4.46
C PRO A 40 7.56 -6.81 3.32
N ALA A 41 7.22 -7.29 2.12
CA ALA A 41 6.80 -6.40 1.04
C ALA A 41 5.41 -5.84 1.34
N ILE A 42 5.23 -4.53 1.19
CA ILE A 42 3.95 -3.87 1.31
C ILE A 42 3.37 -3.70 -0.08
N LYS A 43 2.17 -4.24 -0.29
CA LYS A 43 1.41 -4.06 -1.52
C LYS A 43 0.61 -2.78 -1.49
N THR A 44 0.78 -1.95 -2.52
CA THR A 44 0.00 -0.74 -2.80
C THR A 44 -0.86 -0.97 -4.03
N THR A 45 -1.89 -0.14 -4.22
CA THR A 45 -2.73 -0.18 -5.42
C THR A 45 -3.37 1.19 -5.61
N ASP A 46 -3.64 1.57 -6.86
CA ASP A 46 -4.34 2.81 -7.13
C ASP A 46 -5.73 2.83 -6.51
N GLY A 47 -6.11 4.06 -6.18
CA GLY A 47 -7.45 4.45 -5.83
C GLY A 47 -7.52 5.98 -5.74
N PRO A 48 -8.64 6.54 -6.16
CA PRO A 48 -9.39 7.38 -5.21
C PRO A 48 -10.87 7.01 -5.14
N ASN A 49 -11.35 6.09 -5.98
CA ASN A 49 -12.75 5.68 -6.10
C ASN A 49 -12.90 4.15 -6.19
N GLY A 50 -12.09 3.42 -5.42
CA GLY A 50 -12.03 1.97 -5.43
C GLY A 50 -10.60 1.48 -5.53
N THR A 51 -10.38 0.19 -5.24
CA THR A 51 -9.08 -0.45 -5.31
C THR A 51 -8.89 -1.11 -6.67
N ARG A 52 -7.97 -0.62 -7.50
CA ARG A 52 -7.78 -1.18 -8.86
C ARG A 52 -7.23 -2.61 -8.85
N GLY A 53 -6.43 -2.97 -7.85
CA GLY A 53 -5.65 -4.20 -7.82
C GLY A 53 -4.29 -4.07 -8.53
N ALA A 54 -3.54 -5.18 -8.59
CA ALA A 54 -2.22 -5.23 -9.22
C ALA A 54 -2.30 -5.37 -10.74
N ALA A 55 -3.30 -6.09 -11.25
CA ALA A 55 -3.50 -6.29 -12.67
C ALA A 55 -4.10 -5.04 -13.32
N ILE A 56 -3.56 -4.65 -14.47
CA ILE A 56 -4.05 -3.50 -15.26
C ILE A 56 -4.98 -3.98 -16.41
N ASP A 57 -4.99 -5.27 -16.70
CA ASP A 57 -5.73 -5.90 -17.79
C ASP A 57 -7.24 -6.09 -17.52
N GLY A 58 -7.73 -5.66 -16.34
CA GLY A 58 -9.13 -5.82 -15.95
C GLY A 58 -9.54 -7.24 -15.54
N SER A 59 -8.59 -8.17 -15.40
CA SER A 59 -8.86 -9.55 -14.94
C SER A 59 -9.35 -9.60 -13.49
N THR A 60 -8.95 -8.62 -12.68
CA THR A 60 -9.33 -8.52 -11.27
C THR A 60 -10.59 -7.68 -11.12
N LYS A 61 -11.66 -8.28 -10.57
CA LYS A 61 -12.88 -7.55 -10.22
C LYS A 61 -12.64 -6.63 -9.03
N ALA A 62 -13.14 -5.41 -9.11
CA ALA A 62 -13.06 -4.40 -8.06
C ALA A 62 -14.37 -3.62 -7.95
N ALA A 63 -14.65 -3.10 -6.75
CA ALA A 63 -15.74 -2.14 -6.55
C ALA A 63 -15.30 -0.76 -7.08
N CYS A 64 -16.07 -0.23 -8.04
CA CYS A 64 -15.88 1.12 -8.58
C CYS A 64 -16.90 2.04 -7.91
N PHE A 65 -16.43 2.91 -7.02
CA PHE A 65 -17.24 3.90 -6.32
C PHE A 65 -17.43 5.16 -7.18
N PRO A 66 -18.39 6.03 -6.85
CA PRO A 66 -18.51 7.32 -7.51
C PRO A 66 -17.21 8.13 -7.43
N ALA A 67 -16.91 8.92 -8.46
CA ALA A 67 -15.77 9.82 -8.45
C ALA A 67 -15.86 10.82 -7.29
N ALA A 68 -14.71 11.31 -6.82
CA ALA A 68 -14.64 12.21 -5.67
C ALA A 68 -15.51 13.47 -5.81
N CYS A 69 -15.66 14.02 -7.03
CA CYS A 69 -16.56 15.15 -7.28
C CYS A 69 -18.05 14.80 -7.09
N SER A 70 -18.47 13.57 -7.44
CA SER A 70 -19.84 13.09 -7.20
C SER A 70 -20.10 12.89 -5.71
N ILE A 71 -19.14 12.34 -4.97
CA ILE A 71 -19.23 12.24 -3.51
C ILE A 71 -19.28 13.64 -2.88
N ALA A 72 -18.43 14.57 -3.31
CA ALA A 72 -18.45 15.94 -2.81
C ALA A 72 -19.77 16.68 -3.10
N ALA A 73 -20.39 16.40 -4.26
CA ALA A 73 -21.68 16.98 -4.64
C ALA A 73 -22.85 16.54 -3.75
N THR A 74 -22.67 15.50 -2.93
CA THR A 74 -23.66 15.13 -1.90
C THR A 74 -23.68 16.11 -0.73
N PHE A 75 -22.59 16.85 -0.52
CA PHE A 75 -22.35 17.67 0.69
C PHE A 75 -22.53 16.88 2.01
N ASP A 76 -22.42 15.55 1.95
CA ASP A 76 -22.63 14.65 3.08
C ASP A 76 -21.31 14.01 3.51
N ARG A 77 -20.89 14.31 4.75
CA ARG A 77 -19.66 13.77 5.33
C ARG A 77 -19.78 12.30 5.71
N GLU A 78 -20.98 11.84 6.03
CA GLU A 78 -21.20 10.45 6.40
C GLU A 78 -21.10 9.56 5.16
N ILE A 79 -21.69 9.97 4.03
CA ILE A 79 -21.51 9.28 2.73
C ILE A 79 -20.03 9.24 2.32
N ALA A 80 -19.26 10.29 2.58
CA ALA A 80 -17.84 10.32 2.25
C ALA A 80 -16.96 9.42 3.15
N ARG A 81 -17.46 8.97 4.30
CA ARG A 81 -16.73 8.15 5.28
C ARG A 81 -17.12 6.67 5.28
N SER A 82 -18.29 6.34 4.73
CA SER A 82 -18.83 4.98 4.64
C SER A 82 -18.09 4.12 3.61
#